data_AF-G9PJJ6-F1
#
_entry.id   AF-G9PJJ6-F1
#
_cell.length_a   1.000
_cell.length_b   1.000
_cell.length_c   1.000
_cell.angle_alpha   90.00
_cell.angle_beta   90.00
_cell.angle_gamma   90.00
#
_symmetry.space_group_name_H-M   'P 1'
#
loop_
_entity.id
_entity.type
_entity.pdbx_description
1 polymer ?
#
loop_
_entity_poly.entity_id
_entity_poly.type
_entity_poly.pdbx_seq_one_letter_code
_entity_poly.pdbx_strand_id
1 'polypeptide(L)' 'MVSGLSELTSLDEHVFLVDDAPLAEPSISFSGLKGPKQVTDLHLVDLAAHHNAVLATMDGRMLQALTSPDRRYLELIPV' A
#
# COMPACT_ATOMS: atom_id res chain seq x y z
N MET A 1 8.75 -10.09 20.36
CA MET A 1 8.74 -9.31 19.10
C MET A 1 8.02 -10.06 17.98
N VAL A 2 8.25 -11.37 17.77
CA VAL A 2 7.54 -12.13 16.71
C VAL A 2 6.14 -12.62 17.13
N SER A 3 5.87 -12.84 18.43
CA SER A 3 4.58 -13.37 18.91
C SER A 3 3.39 -12.48 18.56
N GLY A 4 3.50 -11.16 18.75
CA GLY A 4 2.41 -10.23 18.43
C GLY A 4 2.09 -10.15 16.93
N LEU A 5 3.10 -10.27 16.06
CA LEU A 5 2.87 -10.37 14.61
C LEU A 5 2.17 -11.69 14.27
N SER A 6 2.62 -12.81 14.86
CA SER A 6 1.99 -14.11 14.67
C SER A 6 0.52 -14.10 15.09
N GLU A 7 0.21 -13.52 16.25
CA GLU A 7 -1.16 -13.36 16.75
C GLU A 7 -2.01 -12.53 15.80
N LEU A 8 -1.52 -11.35 15.37
CA LEU A 8 -2.21 -10.50 14.40
C LEU A 8 -2.47 -11.22 13.07
N THR A 9 -1.52 -12.02 12.57
CA THR A 9 -1.69 -12.76 11.31
C THR A 9 -2.53 -14.02 11.44
N SER A 10 -2.87 -14.45 12.65
CA SER A 10 -3.69 -15.64 12.92
C SER A 10 -5.18 -15.35 13.08
N LEU A 11 -5.59 -14.08 13.01
CA LEU A 11 -7.00 -13.70 13.09
C LEU A 11 -7.73 -14.13 11.81
N ASP A 12 -8.91 -14.74 11.95
CA ASP A 12 -9.66 -15.32 10.82
C ASP A 12 -9.99 -14.30 9.70
N GLU A 13 -10.18 -13.03 10.06
CA GLU A 13 -10.48 -11.94 9.12
C GLU A 13 -9.22 -11.36 8.45
N HIS A 14 -8.03 -11.79 8.84
CA HIS A 14 -6.77 -11.30 8.29
C HIS A 14 -6.29 -12.22 7.17
N VAL A 15 -6.41 -11.74 5.93
CA VAL A 15 -5.99 -12.46 4.75
C VAL A 15 -4.70 -11.85 4.20
N PHE A 16 -3.75 -12.70 3.82
CA PHE A 16 -2.54 -12.26 3.12
C PHE A 16 -2.85 -11.95 1.66
N LEU A 17 -2.48 -10.75 1.22
CA LEU A 17 -2.41 -10.43 -0.20
C LEU A 17 -1.10 -10.97 -0.77
N VAL A 18 -1.20 -11.70 -1.88
CA VAL A 18 -0.03 -12.17 -2.63
C VAL A 18 0.62 -10.96 -3.31
N ASP A 19 1.95 -10.89 -3.31
CA ASP A 19 2.71 -9.85 -4.00
C ASP A 19 2.81 -10.15 -5.51
N ASP A 20 1.76 -9.83 -6.26
CA ASP A 20 1.61 -10.15 -7.68
C ASP A 20 1.33 -8.92 -8.57
N ALA A 21 1.42 -7.70 -8.02
CA ALA A 21 1.28 -6.47 -8.78
C ALA A 21 2.50 -6.21 -9.69
N PRO A 22 2.34 -6.16 -11.03
CA PRO A 22 3.47 -6.00 -11.93
C PRO A 22 3.90 -4.53 -12.06
N LEU A 23 5.13 -4.22 -11.65
CA LEU A 23 5.69 -2.85 -11.75
C LEU A 23 5.72 -2.28 -13.18
N ALA A 24 5.74 -3.13 -14.21
CA ALA A 24 5.73 -2.71 -15.61
C ALA A 24 4.32 -2.29 -16.09
N GLU A 25 3.27 -2.73 -15.41
CA GLU A 25 1.86 -2.51 -15.76
C GLU A 25 1.06 -2.14 -14.50
N PRO A 26 1.39 -1.02 -13.83
CA PRO A 26 0.80 -0.68 -12.55
C PRO A 26 -0.69 -0.30 -12.68
N SER A 27 -1.45 -0.60 -11.65
CA SER A 27 -2.86 -0.23 -11.48
C SER A 27 -3.03 1.25 -11.06
N ILE A 28 -1.98 1.89 -10.53
CA ILE A 28 -1.93 3.32 -10.21
C ILE A 28 -0.88 4.05 -11.07
N SER A 29 -0.97 5.38 -11.13
CA SER A 29 0.05 6.17 -11.82
C SER A 29 1.32 6.35 -10.98
N PHE A 30 2.46 5.92 -11.52
CA PHE A 30 3.78 6.14 -10.93
C PHE A 30 4.38 7.51 -11.30
N SER A 31 3.61 8.38 -11.98
CA SER A 31 4.08 9.70 -12.42
C SER A 31 4.51 10.63 -11.28
N GLY A 32 4.06 10.37 -10.05
CA GLY A 32 4.42 11.12 -8.84
C GLY A 32 5.66 10.61 -8.11
N LEU A 33 6.31 9.54 -8.60
CA LEU A 33 7.54 8.98 -8.05
C LEU A 33 8.69 10.00 -8.14
N LYS A 34 9.22 10.45 -7.00
CA LYS A 34 10.29 11.46 -6.90
C LYS A 34 11.66 10.85 -6.67
N GLY A 35 11.74 9.58 -6.27
CA GLY A 35 13.01 8.91 -6.04
C GLY A 35 12.89 7.48 -5.55
N PRO A 36 14.01 6.75 -5.50
CA PRO A 36 14.04 5.31 -5.22
C PRO A 36 13.45 4.93 -3.85
N LYS A 37 13.48 5.86 -2.87
CA LYS A 37 12.92 5.64 -1.54
C LYS A 37 11.39 5.49 -1.52
N GLN A 38 10.69 5.88 -2.59
CA GLN A 38 9.23 5.81 -2.69
C GLN A 38 8.75 4.60 -3.51
N VAL A 39 9.66 3.78 -4.06
CA VAL A 39 9.29 2.66 -4.93
C VAL A 39 8.48 1.63 -4.16
N THR A 40 8.94 1.23 -2.97
CA THR A 40 8.21 0.29 -2.12
C THR A 40 6.86 0.86 -1.65
N ASP A 41 6.82 2.14 -1.29
CA ASP A 41 5.60 2.81 -0.87
C ASP A 41 4.53 2.79 -1.98
N LEU A 42 4.91 3.17 -3.21
CA LEU A 42 4.01 3.13 -4.36
C LEU A 42 3.64 1.71 -4.75
N HIS A 43 4.57 0.75 -4.63
CA HIS A 43 4.29 -0.66 -4.86
C HIS A 43 3.22 -1.21 -3.89
N LEU A 44 3.27 -0.83 -2.60
CA LEU A 44 2.25 -1.26 -1.63
C LEU A 44 0.87 -0.66 -1.94
N VAL A 45 0.81 0.58 -2.43
CA VAL A 45 -0.45 1.19 -2.87
C VAL A 45 -0.95 0.54 -4.17
N ASP A 46 -0.05 0.24 -5.10
CA ASP A 46 -0.36 -0.46 -6.34
C ASP A 46 -0.90 -1.87 -6.08
N LEU A 47 -0.28 -2.59 -5.13
CA LEU A 47 -0.73 -3.90 -4.69
C LEU A 47 -2.13 -3.84 -4.06
N ALA A 48 -2.39 -2.83 -3.23
CA ALA A 48 -3.74 -2.62 -2.71
C ALA A 48 -4.74 -2.36 -3.84
N ALA A 49 -4.39 -1.50 -4.81
CA ALA A 49 -5.24 -1.24 -5.97
C ALA A 49 -5.50 -2.51 -6.81
N HIS A 50 -4.48 -3.34 -7.03
CA HIS A 50 -4.55 -4.60 -7.78
C HIS A 50 -5.55 -5.58 -7.16
N HIS A 51 -5.57 -5.65 -5.82
CA HIS A 51 -6.47 -6.52 -5.06
C HIS A 51 -7.81 -5.87 -4.67
N ASN A 52 -8.15 -4.69 -5.23
CA ASN A 52 -9.33 -3.90 -4.84
C ASN A 52 -9.41 -3.60 -3.32
N ALA A 53 -8.24 -3.40 -2.70
CA ALA A 53 -8.07 -3.08 -1.30
C ALA A 53 -7.64 -1.61 -1.10
N VAL A 54 -7.49 -1.21 0.17
CA VAL A 54 -6.99 0.11 0.59
C VAL A 54 -5.83 -0.11 1.55
N LEU A 55 -4.70 0.56 1.30
CA LEU A 55 -3.56 0.54 2.20
C LEU A 55 -3.79 1.52 3.35
N ALA A 56 -3.94 1.00 4.56
CA ALA A 56 -4.01 1.82 5.76
C ALA A 56 -2.59 2.12 6.30
N THR A 57 -2.26 3.39 6.55
CA THR A 57 -0.93 3.81 7.00
C THR A 57 -1.00 5.02 7.94
N MET A 58 0.03 5.26 8.74
CA MET A 58 0.21 6.49 9.53
C MET A 58 1.14 7.49 8.81
N ASP A 59 1.76 7.10 7.70
CA ASP A 59 2.68 7.97 6.95
C ASP A 59 1.93 8.83 5.91
N GLY A 60 1.53 10.04 6.32
CA GLY A 60 0.88 11.01 5.44
C GLY A 60 1.73 11.50 4.26
N ARG A 61 3.05 11.23 4.25
CA ARG A 61 3.92 11.65 3.13
C ARG A 61 3.66 10.85 1.87
N MET A 62 3.11 9.63 1.99
CA MET A 62 2.78 8.78 0.84
C MET A 62 1.76 9.44 -0.10
N LEU A 63 0.83 10.25 0.44
CA LEU A 63 -0.15 11.01 -0.35
C LEU A 63 0.48 11.99 -1.35
N GLN A 64 1.73 12.40 -1.13
CA GLN A 64 2.45 13.34 -2.00
C GLN A 64 2.99 12.69 -3.27
N ALA A 65 3.10 11.36 -3.29
CA ALA A 65 3.54 10.57 -4.46
C ALA A 65 2.35 10.12 -5.32
N LEU A 66 1.12 10.19 -4.80
CA LEU A 66 -0.09 9.73 -5.47
C LEU A 66 -0.78 10.85 -6.26
N THR A 67 -1.31 10.50 -7.42
CA THR A 67 -2.25 11.36 -8.16
C THR A 67 -3.58 11.47 -7.41
N SER A 68 -4.38 12.50 -7.70
CA SER A 68 -5.67 12.68 -6.99
C SER A 68 -6.60 11.47 -7.09
N PRO A 69 -6.77 10.78 -8.24
CA PRO A 69 -7.57 9.56 -8.31
C PRO A 69 -7.01 8.40 -7.48
N ASP A 70 -5.69 8.22 -7.46
CA ASP A 70 -5.04 7.07 -6.82
C ASP A 70 -5.03 7.15 -5.29
N ARG A 71 -5.26 8.35 -4.73
CA ARG A 71 -5.39 8.53 -3.28
C ARG A 71 -6.52 7.72 -2.65
N ARG A 72 -7.48 7.23 -3.44
CA ARG A 72 -8.56 6.35 -2.95
C ARG A 72 -8.06 5.01 -2.42
N TYR A 73 -6.86 4.58 -2.82
CA TYR A 73 -6.25 3.31 -2.41
C TYR A 73 -5.39 3.45 -1.14
N LEU A 74 -5.40 4.63 -0.50
CA LEU A 74 -4.67 4.87 0.74
C LEU A 74 -5.58 5.50 1.79
N GLU A 75 -5.61 4.91 2.99
CA GLU A 75 -6.28 5.42 4.17
C GLU A 75 -5.25 5.87 5.20
N LEU A 76 -5.34 7.13 5.65
CA LEU A 76 -4.46 7.65 6.68
C LEU A 76 -5.09 7.42 8.06
N ILE A 77 -4.47 6.58 8.87
CA ILE A 77 -4.86 6.34 10.26
C ILE A 77 -4.31 7.49 11.12
N PRO A 78 -5.17 8.20 11.87
CA PRO A 78 -4.73 9.23 12.83
C PRO A 78 -3.82 8.66 13.92
N VAL A 79 -2.87 9.48 14.36
CA VAL A 79 -1.94 9.21 15.46
C VAL A 79 -2.24 10.06 16.68
#